data_AF-A0A2W4MWB0-F1
#
_entry.id   AF-A0A2W4MWB0-F1
#
_cell.length_a   1.000
_cell.length_b   1.000
_cell.length_c   1.000
_cell.angle_alpha   90.00
_cell.angle_beta   90.00
_cell.angle_gamma   90.00
#
_symmetry.space_group_name_H-M   'P 1'
#
loop_
_entity.id
_entity.type
_entity.pdbx_description
1 polymer ?
#
loop_
_entity_poly.entity_id
_entity_poly.type
_entity_poly.pdbx_seq_one_letter_code
_entity_poly.pdbx_strand_id
1 'polypeptide(L)'
;MGLTVLGASLIAHPAWSQDETEGGESQDVSESGSQADSEAEEASDEDTAGSRKSEGGGSDEEALVADIERGGSPVEVEGQTYLFVGARYRFILVPQFIMGMFADGGTTVGVHSGGAEFVVRRNNFEYDFALWLAGYSMDPTPFKAKTDAEDAWELVESRMKVLYLTADFLWSQVLSPEFAINYGMGAGFGLVFGPLYRNQAYRTPDGSYAPCIDQLNPSPFYCGQDNDHYNNYEEPAWTKGSKPVVFPWLALQTGVRYKPHRNFVARFDAGFGLSGFFFGVGADYGL
;
A
#
# COMPACT_ATOMS: atom_id res chain seq x y z
N MET A 1 3.08 -32.70 -35.83
CA MET A 1 4.24 -31.93 -35.30
C MET A 1 4.03 -31.80 -33.81
N GLY A 2 4.97 -32.28 -32.98
CA GLY A 2 4.83 -32.26 -31.53
C GLY A 2 5.28 -30.93 -30.94
N LEU A 3 4.51 -30.38 -29.99
CA LEU A 3 4.85 -29.16 -29.26
C LEU A 3 5.19 -29.54 -27.81
N THR A 4 6.48 -29.56 -27.49
CA THR A 4 6.97 -29.84 -26.14
C THR A 4 6.95 -28.56 -25.32
N VAL A 5 6.06 -28.46 -24.33
CA VAL A 5 6.01 -27.32 -23.41
C VAL A 5 6.99 -27.57 -22.25
N LEU A 6 8.04 -26.75 -22.17
CA LEU A 6 8.97 -26.73 -21.04
C LEU A 6 8.35 -25.91 -19.88
N GLY A 7 8.00 -26.59 -18.79
CA GLY A 7 7.51 -25.94 -17.58
C GLY A 7 8.66 -25.39 -16.73
N ALA A 8 8.61 -24.09 -16.40
CA ALA A 8 9.51 -23.48 -15.44
C ALA A 8 8.96 -23.65 -14.02
N SER A 9 9.66 -24.42 -13.17
CA SER A 9 9.38 -24.48 -11.73
C SER A 9 10.24 -23.47 -10.97
N LEU A 10 9.60 -22.47 -10.35
CA LEU A 10 10.24 -21.59 -9.39
C LEU A 10 10.17 -22.21 -8.00
N ILE A 11 11.28 -22.76 -7.51
CA ILE A 11 11.42 -23.25 -6.13
C ILE A 11 12.07 -22.14 -5.29
N ALA A 12 11.25 -21.35 -4.59
CA ALA A 12 11.73 -20.43 -3.57
C ALA A 12 12.02 -21.21 -2.28
N HIS A 13 13.28 -21.19 -1.83
CA HIS A 13 13.64 -21.67 -0.50
C HIS A 13 13.62 -20.49 0.49
N PRO A 14 13.05 -20.64 1.70
CA PRO A 14 13.22 -19.65 2.75
C PRO A 14 14.64 -19.76 3.33
N ALA A 15 15.37 -18.65 3.37
CA ALA A 15 16.64 -18.58 4.11
C ALA A 15 16.35 -18.56 5.62
N TRP A 16 16.87 -19.55 6.35
CA TRP A 16 16.93 -19.54 7.80
C TRP A 16 18.32 -19.03 8.20
N SER A 17 18.39 -17.96 8.99
CA SER A 17 19.62 -17.58 9.70
C SER A 17 19.68 -18.29 11.04
N GLN A 18 20.73 -19.07 11.29
CA GLN A 18 21.11 -19.48 12.64
C GLN A 18 22.28 -18.61 13.10
N ASP A 19 22.15 -18.04 14.29
CA ASP A 19 23.29 -17.60 15.08
C ASP A 19 24.11 -18.81 15.50
N GLU A 20 25.43 -18.76 15.36
CA GLU A 20 26.35 -19.39 16.31
C GLU A 20 27.47 -18.40 16.65
N THR A 21 27.80 -18.35 17.94
CA THR A 21 28.77 -17.43 18.54
C THR A 21 29.85 -18.25 19.24
N GLU A 22 31.12 -18.07 18.87
CA GLU A 22 32.37 -18.46 19.55
C GLU A 22 33.51 -18.23 18.52
N GLY A 23 34.74 -17.79 18.81
CA GLY A 23 35.41 -17.44 20.07
C GLY A 23 36.90 -17.77 19.90
N GLY A 24 37.84 -16.82 20.09
CA GLY A 24 39.28 -17.14 19.99
C GLY A 24 40.28 -15.98 19.80
N GLU A 25 41.10 -15.78 20.83
CA GLU A 25 42.44 -15.14 20.89
C GLU A 25 43.46 -15.64 19.82
N SER A 26 44.66 -15.07 19.55
CA SER A 26 45.52 -14.08 20.24
C SER A 26 46.68 -13.54 19.35
N GLN A 27 47.29 -12.43 19.79
CA GLN A 27 48.74 -12.06 19.76
C GLN A 27 49.48 -11.57 18.48
N ASP A 28 49.97 -10.32 18.61
CA ASP A 28 51.33 -9.78 18.40
C ASP A 28 52.33 -10.43 17.40
N VAL A 29 53.01 -9.58 16.63
CA VAL A 29 54.47 -9.28 16.77
C VAL A 29 54.80 -7.95 16.06
N SER A 30 55.84 -7.27 16.55
CA SER A 30 56.26 -5.88 16.27
C SER A 30 57.36 -5.71 15.20
N GLU A 31 57.72 -4.44 14.95
CA GLU A 31 59.06 -3.94 14.51
C GLU A 31 59.50 -4.18 13.04
N SER A 32 60.35 -3.36 12.39
CA SER A 32 61.02 -2.07 12.71
C SER A 32 61.56 -1.40 11.42
N GLY A 33 62.07 -0.15 11.51
CA GLY A 33 62.92 0.51 10.49
C GLY A 33 62.18 1.54 9.61
N SER A 34 62.15 2.84 9.87
CA SER A 34 63.21 3.87 10.05
C SER A 34 63.62 4.62 8.77
N GLN A 35 63.57 5.96 8.88
CA GLN A 35 64.53 6.94 8.30
C GLN A 35 64.43 7.30 6.80
N ALA A 36 64.65 8.55 6.38
CA ALA A 36 64.89 9.82 7.12
C ALA A 36 64.64 11.07 6.23
N ASP A 37 64.83 12.25 6.82
CA ASP A 37 65.31 13.52 6.22
C ASP A 37 64.39 14.32 5.26
N SER A 38 64.39 15.67 5.29
CA SER A 38 64.99 16.65 6.23
C SER A 38 64.38 18.06 6.06
N GLU A 39 64.60 18.94 7.07
CA GLU A 39 64.76 20.44 6.97
C GLU A 39 63.59 21.29 6.38
N ALA A 40 63.44 22.62 6.55
CA ALA A 40 63.92 23.70 7.45
C ALA A 40 63.14 25.01 7.05
N GLU A 41 62.98 26.11 7.78
CA GLU A 41 63.22 26.54 9.18
C GLU A 41 62.46 27.89 9.42
N GLU A 42 62.04 28.20 10.66
CA GLU A 42 61.70 29.57 11.18
C GLU A 42 60.53 30.36 10.53
N ALA A 43 59.83 31.36 11.11
CA ALA A 43 59.68 32.00 12.45
C ALA A 43 58.44 32.96 12.37
N SER A 44 57.80 33.53 13.41
CA SER A 44 57.85 33.43 14.89
C SER A 44 56.56 34.06 15.51
N ASP A 45 56.36 33.86 16.82
CA ASP A 45 55.73 34.72 17.86
C ASP A 45 54.43 35.51 17.57
N GLU A 46 53.30 35.11 18.18
CA GLU A 46 52.70 35.66 19.43
C GLU A 46 51.84 36.93 19.25
N ASP A 47 50.51 36.79 19.30
CA ASP A 47 49.72 37.51 20.32
C ASP A 47 48.30 36.94 20.54
N THR A 48 48.11 36.35 21.72
CA THR A 48 47.00 36.50 22.69
C THR A 48 45.49 36.60 22.29
N ALA A 49 44.68 35.87 23.08
CA ALA A 49 43.23 36.03 23.34
C ALA A 49 42.22 35.67 22.23
N GLY A 50 41.64 34.47 22.34
CA GLY A 50 40.50 34.06 21.50
C GLY A 50 39.79 32.76 21.88
N SER A 51 39.85 32.30 23.14
CA SER A 51 39.18 31.06 23.55
C SER A 51 37.64 31.21 23.58
N ARG A 52 37.01 31.01 22.41
CA ARG A 52 35.60 30.60 22.36
C ARG A 52 35.52 29.09 22.48
N LYS A 53 35.56 28.63 23.73
CA LYS A 53 34.85 27.41 24.12
C LYS A 53 33.42 27.53 23.61
N SER A 54 33.03 26.68 22.66
CA SER A 54 31.63 26.48 22.28
C SER A 54 30.96 25.60 23.33
N GLU A 55 30.82 26.12 24.56
CA GLU A 55 29.94 25.53 25.57
C GLU A 55 28.49 25.87 25.19
N GLY A 56 27.85 24.95 24.46
CA GLY A 56 26.50 25.12 23.93
C GLY A 56 25.89 23.83 23.37
N GLY A 57 26.30 22.68 23.90
CA GLY A 57 25.77 21.37 23.48
C GLY A 57 24.78 20.72 24.46
N GLY A 58 24.72 21.18 25.72
CA GLY A 58 23.89 20.54 26.76
C GLY A 58 22.46 21.06 26.87
N SER A 59 22.22 22.35 26.55
CA SER A 59 20.91 22.98 26.75
C SER A 59 19.78 22.31 25.96
N ASP A 60 20.09 21.91 24.74
CA ASP A 60 19.09 21.47 23.77
C ASP A 60 18.72 20.01 24.03
N GLU A 61 19.69 19.19 24.45
CA GLU A 61 19.49 17.79 24.81
C GLU A 61 18.76 17.66 26.17
N GLU A 62 19.15 18.45 27.18
CA GLU A 62 18.44 18.51 28.47
C GLU A 62 17.01 19.06 28.32
N ALA A 63 16.78 20.06 27.45
CA ALA A 63 15.45 20.56 27.13
C ALA A 63 14.60 19.50 26.40
N LEU A 64 15.19 18.76 25.45
CA LEU A 64 14.52 17.68 24.73
C LEU A 64 14.07 16.58 25.70
N VAL A 65 14.96 16.15 26.60
CA VAL A 65 14.66 15.18 27.66
C VAL A 65 13.54 15.70 28.55
N ALA A 66 13.59 16.96 29.00
CA ALA A 66 12.55 17.56 29.82
C ALA A 66 11.18 17.72 29.10
N ASP A 67 11.14 17.88 27.77
CA ASP A 67 9.88 17.87 26.98
C ASP A 67 9.36 16.46 26.67
N ILE A 68 10.25 15.46 26.58
CA ILE A 68 9.90 14.04 26.51
C ILE A 68 9.31 13.57 27.85
N GLU A 69 9.92 13.96 28.97
CA GLU A 69 9.45 13.69 30.34
C GLU A 69 8.11 14.40 30.64
N ARG A 70 7.91 15.63 30.14
CA ARG A 70 6.62 16.33 30.20
C ARG A 70 5.56 15.74 29.25
N GLY A 71 5.92 14.77 28.40
CA GLY A 71 5.00 13.99 27.57
C GLY A 71 4.43 14.71 26.35
N GLY A 72 4.83 15.96 26.09
CA GLY A 72 4.33 16.75 24.95
C GLY A 72 5.10 16.54 23.65
N SER A 73 6.38 16.15 23.74
CA SER A 73 7.29 16.08 22.60
C SER A 73 6.81 15.13 21.49
N PRO A 74 6.88 15.53 20.20
CA PRO A 74 6.62 14.62 19.09
C PRO A 74 7.75 13.59 18.88
N VAL A 75 8.93 13.81 19.45
CA VAL A 75 10.11 12.94 19.32
C VAL A 75 9.81 11.52 19.80
N GLU A 76 10.39 10.53 19.10
CA GLU A 76 10.27 9.11 19.41
C GLU A 76 11.59 8.62 20.01
N VAL A 77 11.50 7.99 21.18
CA VAL A 77 12.62 7.40 21.91
C VAL A 77 12.98 6.07 21.25
N GLU A 78 14.27 5.88 20.98
CA GLU A 78 14.77 4.63 20.39
C GLU A 78 14.47 3.42 21.30
N GLY A 79 14.11 2.30 20.69
CA GLY A 79 13.73 1.07 21.39
C GLY A 79 12.31 1.08 21.96
N GLN A 80 11.69 2.24 22.19
CA GLN A 80 10.32 2.36 22.71
C GLN A 80 9.28 1.94 21.66
N THR A 81 8.27 1.20 22.12
CA THR A 81 7.09 0.88 21.32
C THR A 81 6.00 1.91 21.59
N TYR A 82 5.40 2.45 20.53
CA TYR A 82 4.23 3.32 20.57
C TYR A 82 3.03 2.57 20.00
N LEU A 83 1.88 2.71 20.65
CA LEU A 83 0.62 2.14 20.21
C LEU A 83 -0.34 3.27 19.87
N PHE A 84 -1.03 3.17 18.75
CA PHE A 84 -2.09 4.12 18.38
C PHE A 84 -3.34 3.37 17.96
N VAL A 85 -4.50 4.01 18.14
CA VAL A 85 -5.76 3.60 17.55
C VAL A 85 -6.36 4.77 16.78
N GLY A 86 -6.89 4.50 15.60
CA GLY A 86 -7.24 5.55 14.66
C GLY A 86 -8.39 5.19 13.73
N ALA A 87 -8.66 6.12 12.83
CA ALA A 87 -9.59 5.95 11.73
C ALA A 87 -8.93 6.36 10.42
N ARG A 88 -9.20 5.57 9.38
CA ARG A 88 -8.72 5.80 8.02
C ARG A 88 -9.83 5.99 7.03
N TYR A 89 -9.51 6.74 5.98
CA TYR A 89 -10.25 6.82 4.74
C TYR A 89 -9.29 6.58 3.58
N ARG A 90 -9.70 5.80 2.58
CA ARG A 90 -8.99 5.64 1.31
C ARG A 90 -9.96 5.82 0.15
N PHE A 91 -9.56 6.62 -0.83
CA PHE A 91 -10.17 6.70 -2.15
C PHE A 91 -9.32 5.89 -3.13
N ILE A 92 -9.88 4.81 -3.67
CA ILE A 92 -9.22 3.94 -4.64
C ILE A 92 -9.75 4.30 -6.03
N LEU A 93 -8.88 4.67 -6.94
CA LEU A 93 -9.18 4.93 -8.34
C LEU A 93 -8.85 3.68 -9.16
N VAL A 94 -9.88 3.02 -9.67
CA VAL A 94 -9.78 1.88 -10.60
C VAL A 94 -9.83 2.43 -12.03
N PRO A 95 -8.70 2.55 -12.76
CA PRO A 95 -8.70 3.13 -14.09
C PRO A 95 -9.22 2.15 -15.13
N GLN A 96 -9.96 2.65 -16.13
CA GLN A 96 -10.48 1.82 -17.23
C GLN A 96 -9.41 0.97 -17.91
N PHE A 97 -8.17 1.47 -18.05
CA PHE A 97 -7.10 0.73 -18.72
C PHE A 97 -6.71 -0.58 -17.99
N ILE A 98 -6.91 -0.67 -16.66
CA ILE A 98 -6.66 -1.91 -15.91
C ILE A 98 -7.74 -2.95 -16.24
N MET A 99 -9.01 -2.52 -16.29
CA MET A 99 -10.11 -3.38 -16.77
C MET A 99 -9.89 -3.81 -18.22
N GLY A 100 -9.41 -2.87 -19.04
CA GLY A 100 -9.06 -3.04 -20.45
C GLY A 100 -7.95 -4.05 -20.73
N MET A 101 -7.23 -4.54 -19.71
CA MET A 101 -6.28 -5.66 -19.85
C MET A 101 -7.00 -7.01 -19.98
N PHE A 102 -8.17 -7.17 -19.35
CA PHE A 102 -8.88 -8.44 -19.24
C PHE A 102 -10.14 -8.50 -20.11
N ALA A 103 -10.81 -7.36 -20.31
CA ALA A 103 -12.03 -7.23 -21.09
C ALA A 103 -11.93 -6.05 -22.08
N ASP A 104 -12.86 -5.98 -23.02
CA ASP A 104 -13.13 -4.79 -23.82
C ASP A 104 -14.26 -3.98 -23.16
N GLY A 105 -14.23 -2.65 -23.28
CA GLY A 105 -15.17 -1.75 -22.61
C GLY A 105 -14.67 -1.24 -21.25
N GLY A 106 -15.51 -1.34 -20.22
CA GLY A 106 -15.21 -0.85 -18.87
C GLY A 106 -15.31 0.66 -18.67
N THR A 107 -15.08 1.11 -17.45
CA THR A 107 -15.10 2.53 -17.04
C THR A 107 -14.05 2.80 -15.97
N THR A 108 -13.84 4.07 -15.60
CA THR A 108 -13.02 4.43 -14.44
C THR A 108 -13.89 4.58 -13.20
N VAL A 109 -13.60 3.82 -12.15
CA VAL A 109 -14.43 3.75 -10.93
C VAL A 109 -13.70 4.40 -9.76
N GLY A 110 -14.39 5.31 -9.06
CA GLY A 110 -13.96 5.87 -7.78
C GLY A 110 -14.58 5.07 -6.63
N VAL A 111 -13.73 4.37 -5.88
CA VAL A 111 -14.13 3.51 -4.76
C VAL A 111 -13.81 4.22 -3.45
N HIS A 112 -14.86 4.59 -2.72
CA HIS A 112 -14.74 5.19 -1.41
C HIS A 112 -14.66 4.11 -0.33
N SER A 113 -13.77 4.31 0.65
CA SER A 113 -13.61 3.36 1.75
C SER A 113 -13.19 4.03 3.05
N GLY A 114 -13.53 3.40 4.18
CA GLY A 114 -13.12 3.87 5.50
C GLY A 114 -13.25 2.80 6.58
N GLY A 115 -12.54 2.99 7.68
CA GLY A 115 -12.49 2.01 8.76
C GLY A 115 -11.66 2.44 9.96
N ALA A 116 -11.45 1.50 10.86
CA ALA A 116 -10.62 1.66 12.04
C ALA A 116 -9.24 1.03 11.82
N GLU A 117 -8.24 1.55 12.52
CA GLU A 117 -6.87 1.05 12.47
C GLU A 117 -6.19 1.03 13.84
N PHE A 118 -5.23 0.13 13.99
CA PHE A 118 -4.42 -0.08 15.17
C PHE A 118 -2.96 -0.19 14.77
N VAL A 119 -2.14 0.72 15.29
CA VAL A 119 -0.78 0.94 14.83
C VAL A 119 0.20 0.58 15.94
N VAL A 120 1.15 -0.30 15.63
CA VAL A 120 2.29 -0.67 16.49
C VAL A 120 3.56 -0.14 15.85
N ARG A 121 4.21 0.83 16.51
CA ARG A 121 5.37 1.53 15.96
C ARG A 121 6.59 1.40 16.85
N ARG A 122 7.76 1.10 16.27
CA ARG A 122 9.05 0.98 16.96
C ARG A 122 10.20 1.24 15.99
N ASN A 123 11.21 2.01 16.40
CA ASN A 123 12.45 2.23 15.63
C ASN A 123 12.22 2.64 14.16
N ASN A 124 11.38 3.65 13.91
CA ASN A 124 11.00 4.11 12.56
C ASN A 124 10.31 3.06 11.67
N PHE A 125 9.88 1.92 12.23
CA PHE A 125 9.06 0.92 11.57
C PHE A 125 7.67 0.86 12.21
N GLU A 126 6.66 0.61 11.38
CA GLU A 126 5.25 0.71 11.75
C GLU A 126 4.46 -0.47 11.14
N TYR A 127 3.79 -1.22 12.01
CA TYR A 127 2.77 -2.20 11.64
C TYR A 127 1.39 -1.55 11.83
N ASP A 128 0.64 -1.37 10.75
CA ASP A 128 -0.70 -0.78 10.75
C ASP A 128 -1.73 -1.88 10.41
N PHE A 129 -2.51 -2.30 11.41
CA PHE A 129 -3.57 -3.29 11.27
C PHE A 129 -4.92 -2.58 11.12
N ALA A 130 -5.59 -2.76 9.98
CA ALA A 130 -6.83 -2.04 9.69
C ALA A 130 -8.00 -2.97 9.34
N LEU A 131 -9.19 -2.57 9.80
CA LEU A 131 -10.49 -3.16 9.45
C LEU A 131 -11.35 -2.09 8.79
N TRP A 132 -11.61 -2.22 7.49
CA TRP A 132 -12.21 -1.16 6.69
C TRP A 132 -13.19 -1.66 5.63
N LEU A 133 -14.20 -0.83 5.32
CA LEU A 133 -15.26 -1.13 4.37
C LEU A 133 -15.07 -0.29 3.10
N ALA A 134 -15.10 -0.94 1.94
CA ALA A 134 -15.01 -0.30 0.62
C ALA A 134 -16.29 -0.51 -0.19
N GLY A 135 -16.77 0.54 -0.87
CA GLY A 135 -17.91 0.48 -1.77
C GLY A 135 -17.47 0.44 -3.24
N TYR A 136 -17.49 -0.76 -3.85
CA TYR A 136 -17.18 -0.96 -5.26
C TYR A 136 -18.45 -0.78 -6.11
N SER A 137 -19.11 0.37 -5.98
CA SER A 137 -20.27 0.72 -6.80
C SER A 137 -19.83 1.11 -8.21
N MET A 138 -20.52 0.59 -9.23
CA MET A 138 -20.27 0.91 -10.64
C MET A 138 -21.60 0.88 -11.39
N ASP A 139 -21.93 1.99 -12.05
CA ASP A 139 -23.13 2.10 -12.91
C ASP A 139 -23.08 1.10 -14.09
N PRO A 140 -24.22 0.76 -14.72
CA PRO A 140 -24.27 -0.19 -15.84
C PRO A 140 -23.26 0.16 -16.94
N THR A 141 -22.22 -0.66 -17.05
CA THR A 141 -21.05 -0.41 -17.90
C THR A 141 -20.89 -1.57 -18.88
N PRO A 142 -20.66 -1.32 -20.19
CA PRO A 142 -20.49 -2.38 -21.17
C PRO A 142 -19.14 -3.09 -21.00
N PHE A 143 -19.18 -4.43 -20.99
CA PHE A 143 -18.03 -5.32 -21.01
C PHE A 143 -18.23 -6.44 -22.03
N LYS A 144 -17.12 -6.94 -22.57
CA LYS A 144 -17.04 -8.16 -23.38
C LYS A 144 -15.68 -8.81 -23.13
N ALA A 145 -15.55 -10.13 -23.03
CA ALA A 145 -14.20 -10.70 -22.94
C ALA A 145 -13.47 -10.56 -24.29
N LYS A 146 -12.13 -10.45 -24.26
CA LYS A 146 -11.33 -10.23 -25.47
C LYS A 146 -11.41 -11.37 -26.49
N THR A 147 -11.73 -12.58 -26.02
CA THR A 147 -11.88 -13.80 -26.82
C THR A 147 -13.27 -13.96 -27.42
N ASP A 148 -14.26 -13.22 -26.93
CA ASP A 148 -15.65 -13.47 -27.26
C ASP A 148 -16.04 -12.71 -28.54
N ALA A 149 -16.99 -13.28 -29.27
CA ALA A 149 -17.49 -12.75 -30.54
C ALA A 149 -18.13 -11.36 -30.36
N GLU A 150 -18.20 -10.58 -31.45
CA GLU A 150 -18.55 -9.13 -31.40
C GLU A 150 -19.95 -8.83 -30.83
N ASP A 151 -20.81 -9.84 -30.75
CA ASP A 151 -22.16 -9.86 -30.20
C ASP A 151 -22.24 -10.12 -28.69
N ALA A 152 -21.21 -10.69 -28.07
CA ALA A 152 -21.21 -11.15 -26.67
C ALA A 152 -21.02 -10.03 -25.61
N TRP A 153 -21.65 -8.87 -25.80
CA TRP A 153 -21.57 -7.75 -24.85
C TRP A 153 -22.55 -7.94 -23.68
N GLU A 154 -22.14 -7.45 -22.50
CA GLU A 154 -22.98 -7.36 -21.30
C GLU A 154 -22.85 -5.99 -20.64
N LEU A 155 -23.95 -5.48 -20.09
CA LEU A 155 -23.95 -4.40 -19.12
C LEU A 155 -23.75 -5.00 -17.73
N VAL A 156 -22.68 -4.57 -17.06
CA VAL A 156 -22.34 -4.97 -15.69
C VAL A 156 -22.59 -3.78 -14.77
N GLU A 157 -23.39 -3.98 -13.73
CA GLU A 157 -23.61 -3.01 -12.65
C GLU A 157 -23.17 -3.62 -11.32
N SER A 158 -22.28 -2.96 -10.60
CA SER A 158 -21.84 -3.42 -9.28
C SER A 158 -22.47 -2.58 -8.18
N ARG A 159 -23.01 -3.25 -7.15
CA ARG A 159 -23.28 -2.64 -5.83
C ARG A 159 -22.52 -3.39 -4.72
N MET A 160 -21.41 -4.02 -5.10
CA MET A 160 -20.59 -4.81 -4.20
C MET A 160 -19.89 -3.94 -3.16
N LYS A 161 -19.71 -4.52 -1.98
CA LYS A 161 -18.94 -3.97 -0.87
C LYS A 161 -17.91 -5.01 -0.45
N VAL A 162 -16.78 -4.53 0.06
CA VAL A 162 -15.69 -5.39 0.54
C VAL A 162 -15.30 -4.96 1.95
N LEU A 163 -15.38 -5.88 2.91
CA LEU A 163 -14.85 -5.69 4.26
C LEU A 163 -13.43 -6.26 4.29
N TYR A 164 -12.44 -5.37 4.35
CA TYR A 164 -11.02 -5.70 4.35
C TYR A 164 -10.46 -5.82 5.77
N LEU A 165 -9.63 -6.84 5.96
CA LEU A 165 -8.66 -6.95 7.04
C LEU A 165 -7.26 -6.88 6.42
N THR A 166 -6.48 -5.86 6.79
CA THR A 166 -5.16 -5.59 6.20
C THR A 166 -4.10 -5.33 7.27
N ALA A 167 -2.85 -5.69 6.95
CA ALA A 167 -1.65 -5.32 7.66
C ALA A 167 -0.72 -4.57 6.70
N ASP A 168 -0.43 -3.31 7.03
CA ASP A 168 0.47 -2.42 6.31
C ASP A 168 1.81 -2.34 7.06
N PHE A 169 2.90 -2.56 6.34
CA PHE A 169 4.28 -2.58 6.84
C PHE A 169 5.01 -1.36 6.29
N LEU A 170 5.33 -0.40 7.16
CA LEU A 170 5.82 0.92 6.78
C LEU A 170 7.16 1.26 7.44
N TRP A 171 8.12 1.69 6.63
CA TRP A 171 9.36 2.32 7.08
C TRP A 171 9.23 3.84 7.01
N SER A 172 9.75 4.54 8.00
CA SER A 172 9.77 6.01 8.06
C SER A 172 11.18 6.56 7.86
N GLN A 173 11.34 7.46 6.89
CA GLN A 173 12.47 8.39 6.82
C GLN A 173 12.08 9.69 7.54
N VAL A 174 12.66 9.93 8.71
CA VAL A 174 12.42 11.15 9.51
C VAL A 174 13.02 12.36 8.79
N LEU A 175 12.24 13.44 8.66
CA LEU A 175 12.68 14.73 8.09
C LEU A 175 12.79 15.81 9.18
N SER A 176 11.85 15.82 10.12
CA SER A 176 11.84 16.65 11.33
C SER A 176 11.18 15.86 12.48
N PRO A 177 11.18 16.36 13.73
CA PRO A 177 10.44 15.71 14.83
C PRO A 177 8.95 15.47 14.53
N GLU A 178 8.34 16.34 13.72
CA GLU A 178 6.93 16.30 13.34
C GLU A 178 6.69 15.60 12.00
N PHE A 179 7.65 15.57 11.07
CA PHE A 179 7.46 15.07 9.71
C PHE A 179 8.34 13.89 9.37
N ALA A 180 7.74 12.83 8.81
CA ALA A 180 8.45 11.72 8.19
C ALA A 180 7.81 11.32 6.85
N ILE A 181 8.63 10.81 5.94
CA ILE A 181 8.15 10.10 4.74
C ILE A 181 7.99 8.64 5.10
N ASN A 182 6.78 8.11 4.95
CA ASN A 182 6.53 6.67 5.07
C ASN A 182 6.61 6.02 3.68
N TYR A 183 7.17 4.83 3.60
CA TYR A 183 7.09 3.96 2.41
C TYR A 183 7.02 2.50 2.82
N GLY A 184 6.38 1.66 2.02
CA GLY A 184 6.24 0.26 2.34
C GLY A 184 5.18 -0.48 1.55
N MET A 185 4.64 -1.55 2.13
CA MET A 185 3.75 -2.49 1.47
C MET A 185 2.60 -2.93 2.38
N GLY A 186 1.44 -3.18 1.79
CA GLY A 186 0.25 -3.67 2.48
C GLY A 186 -0.16 -5.04 1.98
N ALA A 187 -0.59 -5.91 2.88
CA ALA A 187 -1.12 -7.24 2.57
C ALA A 187 -2.40 -7.52 3.38
N GLY A 188 -3.32 -8.29 2.81
CA GLY A 188 -4.55 -8.65 3.51
C GLY A 188 -5.57 -9.35 2.63
N PHE A 189 -6.80 -9.43 3.11
CA PHE A 189 -7.92 -10.01 2.38
C PHE A 189 -9.22 -9.27 2.67
N GLY A 190 -10.11 -9.26 1.69
CA GLY A 190 -11.42 -8.65 1.76
C GLY A 190 -12.52 -9.69 1.59
N LEU A 191 -13.54 -9.63 2.43
CA LEU A 191 -14.77 -10.39 2.28
C LEU A 191 -15.74 -9.60 1.40
N VAL A 192 -16.11 -10.17 0.25
CA VAL A 192 -16.93 -9.52 -0.78
C VAL A 192 -18.40 -9.88 -0.56
N PHE A 193 -19.28 -8.88 -0.61
CA PHE A 193 -20.73 -9.07 -0.45
C PHE A 193 -21.54 -8.01 -1.21
N GLY A 194 -22.84 -8.27 -1.37
CA GLY A 194 -23.74 -7.44 -2.19
C GLY A 194 -23.91 -7.98 -3.62
N PRO A 195 -24.83 -7.38 -4.39
CA PRO A 195 -25.15 -7.85 -5.73
C PRO A 195 -24.16 -7.31 -6.77
N LEU A 196 -23.96 -8.13 -7.79
CA LEU A 196 -23.32 -7.78 -9.05
C LEU A 196 -24.35 -8.17 -10.11
N TYR A 197 -24.89 -7.19 -10.82
CA TYR A 197 -25.88 -7.44 -11.86
C TYR A 197 -25.19 -7.54 -13.21
N ARG A 198 -25.62 -8.51 -14.02
CA ARG A 198 -25.20 -8.68 -15.41
C ARG A 198 -26.44 -8.77 -16.26
N ASN A 199 -26.41 -8.14 -17.42
CA ASN A 199 -27.45 -8.28 -18.43
C ASN A 199 -26.78 -8.27 -19.81
N GLN A 200 -27.15 -9.19 -20.70
CA GLN A 200 -26.71 -9.15 -22.08
C GLN A 200 -27.06 -7.78 -22.69
N ALA A 201 -26.22 -7.30 -23.60
CA ALA A 201 -26.30 -5.95 -24.10
C ALA A 201 -26.22 -5.94 -25.62
N TYR A 202 -27.19 -5.28 -26.25
CA TYR A 202 -27.17 -5.05 -27.68
C TYR A 202 -26.72 -3.63 -27.98
N ARG A 203 -26.07 -3.46 -29.13
CA ARG A 203 -25.66 -2.15 -29.60
C ARG A 203 -26.83 -1.42 -30.27
N THR A 204 -27.18 -0.24 -29.78
CA THR A 204 -28.25 0.60 -30.33
C THR A 204 -27.79 1.41 -31.55
N PRO A 205 -28.71 1.97 -32.37
CA PRO A 205 -28.35 2.67 -33.61
C PRO A 205 -27.51 3.95 -33.45
N ASP A 206 -27.55 4.57 -32.27
CA ASP A 206 -26.67 5.68 -31.85
C ASP A 206 -25.26 5.22 -31.47
N GLY A 207 -25.03 3.90 -31.39
CA GLY A 207 -23.76 3.27 -31.08
C GLY A 207 -23.51 2.98 -29.60
N SER A 208 -24.44 3.34 -28.71
CA SER A 208 -24.40 2.99 -27.28
C SER A 208 -24.84 1.54 -27.02
N TYR A 209 -24.87 1.11 -25.76
CA TYR A 209 -25.29 -0.23 -25.36
C TYR A 209 -26.54 -0.15 -24.50
N ALA A 210 -27.52 -1.00 -24.80
CA ALA A 210 -28.76 -1.12 -24.05
C ALA A 210 -28.99 -2.58 -23.63
N PRO A 211 -29.69 -2.82 -22.49
CA PRO A 211 -29.94 -4.16 -22.00
C PRO A 211 -30.88 -4.94 -22.93
N CYS A 212 -30.56 -6.22 -23.15
CA CYS A 212 -31.51 -7.19 -23.66
C CYS A 212 -32.66 -7.36 -22.65
N ILE A 213 -33.85 -7.63 -23.18
CA ILE A 213 -35.07 -7.81 -22.38
C ILE A 213 -35.32 -9.29 -22.14
N ASP A 214 -35.07 -10.10 -23.16
CA ASP A 214 -35.27 -11.54 -23.18
C ASP A 214 -34.40 -12.16 -24.28
N GLN A 215 -34.38 -13.49 -24.36
CA GLN A 215 -33.76 -14.24 -25.45
C GLN A 215 -34.20 -13.69 -26.83
N LEU A 216 -33.23 -13.46 -27.71
CA LEU A 216 -33.40 -12.92 -29.07
C LEU A 216 -34.06 -11.52 -29.15
N ASN A 217 -34.26 -10.81 -28.03
CA ASN A 217 -35.07 -9.58 -27.97
C ASN A 217 -34.35 -8.43 -27.20
N PRO A 218 -34.10 -7.27 -27.83
CA PRO A 218 -34.61 -6.80 -29.12
C PRO A 218 -33.71 -7.09 -30.34
N SER A 219 -32.58 -7.77 -30.15
CA SER A 219 -31.68 -8.13 -31.25
C SER A 219 -31.30 -9.61 -31.18
N PRO A 220 -31.73 -10.45 -32.14
CA PRO A 220 -31.33 -11.87 -32.23
C PRO A 220 -29.83 -12.11 -32.46
N PHE A 221 -29.06 -11.06 -32.73
CA PHE A 221 -27.60 -11.13 -32.86
C PHE A 221 -26.91 -11.01 -31.50
N TYR A 222 -27.25 -9.98 -30.71
CA TYR A 222 -26.63 -9.73 -29.40
C TYR A 222 -27.31 -10.45 -28.22
N CYS A 223 -28.63 -10.66 -28.28
CA CYS A 223 -29.40 -11.28 -27.20
C CYS A 223 -29.50 -12.78 -27.47
N GLY A 224 -28.57 -13.56 -26.94
CA GLY A 224 -28.41 -14.99 -27.18
C GLY A 224 -29.46 -15.89 -26.51
N GLN A 225 -29.02 -17.12 -26.18
CA GLN A 225 -29.74 -18.13 -25.39
C GLN A 225 -28.75 -18.95 -24.52
N ASP A 226 -27.56 -18.40 -24.29
CA ASP A 226 -26.37 -19.12 -23.81
C ASP A 226 -26.20 -19.07 -22.29
N ASN A 227 -26.66 -18.01 -21.64
CA ASN A 227 -26.41 -17.77 -20.21
C ASN A 227 -27.61 -17.20 -19.41
N ASP A 228 -28.73 -16.87 -20.06
CA ASP A 228 -29.93 -16.30 -19.45
C ASP A 228 -29.70 -15.02 -18.59
N HIS A 229 -28.62 -14.27 -18.83
CA HIS A 229 -28.36 -13.00 -18.17
C HIS A 229 -29.31 -11.90 -18.68
N TYR A 230 -30.56 -11.93 -18.23
CA TYR A 230 -31.60 -10.93 -18.52
C TYR A 230 -32.23 -10.38 -17.24
N ASN A 231 -33.05 -9.34 -17.35
CA ASN A 231 -33.96 -8.89 -16.28
C ASN A 231 -33.29 -8.61 -14.90
N ASN A 232 -32.10 -8.01 -14.92
CA ASN A 232 -31.26 -7.76 -13.72
C ASN A 232 -30.80 -9.05 -13.01
N TYR A 233 -30.37 -10.05 -13.78
CA TYR A 233 -29.73 -11.26 -13.26
C TYR A 233 -28.60 -10.91 -12.28
N GLU A 234 -28.70 -11.43 -11.04
CA GLU A 234 -27.67 -11.27 -10.02
C GLU A 234 -26.67 -12.41 -10.11
N GLU A 235 -25.41 -12.07 -10.38
CA GLU A 235 -24.30 -13.01 -10.47
C GLU A 235 -24.08 -13.75 -9.14
N PRO A 236 -24.17 -15.10 -9.11
CA PRO A 236 -23.88 -15.88 -7.93
C PRO A 236 -22.41 -15.78 -7.51
N ALA A 237 -22.17 -15.89 -6.20
CA ALA A 237 -20.83 -15.98 -5.65
C ALA A 237 -20.07 -17.24 -6.13
N TRP A 238 -18.73 -17.27 -6.06
CA TRP A 238 -17.84 -18.37 -6.52
C TRP A 238 -18.21 -19.80 -6.10
N THR A 239 -19.07 -19.98 -5.10
CA THR A 239 -19.65 -21.29 -4.77
C THR A 239 -20.59 -21.83 -5.85
N LYS A 240 -21.12 -20.97 -6.73
CA LYS A 240 -22.11 -21.27 -7.79
C LYS A 240 -22.02 -20.38 -9.05
N GLY A 241 -21.12 -19.40 -9.10
CA GLY A 241 -20.98 -18.42 -10.19
C GLY A 241 -19.59 -17.78 -10.22
N SER A 242 -19.48 -16.56 -10.74
CA SER A 242 -18.22 -15.86 -11.00
C SER A 242 -17.91 -14.68 -10.08
N LYS A 243 -18.86 -14.24 -9.23
CA LYS A 243 -18.63 -13.16 -8.25
C LYS A 243 -17.67 -13.63 -7.13
N PRO A 244 -16.55 -12.95 -6.85
CA PRO A 244 -15.63 -13.36 -5.78
C PRO A 244 -16.29 -13.34 -4.41
N VAL A 245 -15.86 -14.26 -3.52
CA VAL A 245 -16.22 -14.26 -2.09
C VAL A 245 -15.10 -13.63 -1.25
N VAL A 246 -13.85 -13.86 -1.66
CA VAL A 246 -12.65 -13.32 -1.03
C VAL A 246 -11.82 -12.62 -2.10
N PHE A 247 -11.34 -11.42 -1.79
CA PHE A 247 -10.47 -10.64 -2.67
C PHE A 247 -9.15 -10.34 -1.96
N PRO A 248 -7.98 -10.67 -2.54
CA PRO A 248 -6.70 -10.34 -1.91
C PRO A 248 -6.44 -8.83 -1.94
N TRP A 249 -5.90 -8.29 -0.85
CA TRP A 249 -5.31 -6.96 -0.84
C TRP A 249 -3.79 -7.09 -0.88
N LEU A 250 -3.17 -6.57 -1.93
CA LEU A 250 -1.73 -6.31 -2.00
C LEU A 250 -1.54 -4.88 -2.50
N ALA A 251 -0.68 -4.12 -1.83
CA ALA A 251 -0.42 -2.72 -2.11
C ALA A 251 1.05 -2.36 -1.92
N LEU A 252 1.55 -1.44 -2.74
CA LEU A 252 2.74 -0.64 -2.47
C LEU A 252 2.28 0.79 -2.17
N GLN A 253 2.88 1.43 -1.15
CA GLN A 253 2.48 2.75 -0.73
C GLN A 253 3.65 3.62 -0.27
N THR A 254 3.43 4.92 -0.39
CA THR A 254 4.28 5.99 0.14
C THR A 254 3.38 7.07 0.74
N GLY A 255 3.89 7.92 1.62
CA GLY A 255 3.08 8.95 2.24
C GLY A 255 3.85 9.89 3.13
N VAL A 256 3.15 10.92 3.61
CA VAL A 256 3.67 11.84 4.63
C VAL A 256 2.98 11.55 5.96
N ARG A 257 3.80 11.32 6.99
CA ARG A 257 3.37 11.22 8.38
C ARG A 257 3.62 12.55 9.07
N TYR A 258 2.60 13.06 9.74
CA TYR A 258 2.64 14.29 10.52
C TYR A 258 2.29 13.99 11.98
N LYS A 259 3.19 14.31 12.91
CA LYS A 259 3.06 14.09 14.35
C LYS A 259 3.33 15.40 15.09
N PRO A 260 2.35 16.29 15.26
CA PRO A 260 2.53 17.54 16.01
C PRO A 260 2.64 17.33 17.52
N HIS A 261 2.27 16.16 18.04
CA HIS A 261 2.22 15.86 19.46
C HIS A 261 2.44 14.37 19.69
N ARG A 262 2.96 13.97 20.86
CA ARG A 262 3.19 12.56 21.22
C ARG A 262 2.00 11.65 20.89
N ASN A 263 0.80 12.10 21.25
CA ASN A 263 -0.45 11.32 21.20
C ASN A 263 -1.28 11.54 19.93
N PHE A 264 -0.81 12.28 18.92
CA PHE A 264 -1.58 12.47 17.68
C PHE A 264 -0.68 12.33 16.44
N VAL A 265 -1.09 11.45 15.54
CA VAL A 265 -0.46 11.25 14.23
C VAL A 265 -1.53 11.38 13.15
N ALA A 266 -1.23 12.14 12.10
CA ALA A 266 -1.96 12.12 10.85
C ALA A 266 -1.08 11.50 9.76
N ARG A 267 -1.70 10.76 8.84
CA ARG A 267 -1.01 10.10 7.72
C ARG A 267 -1.72 10.47 6.43
N PHE A 268 -0.95 10.78 5.39
CA PHE A 268 -1.43 11.04 4.03
C PHE A 268 -0.73 10.07 3.09
N ASP A 269 -1.38 8.95 2.76
CA ASP A 269 -0.83 7.90 1.91
C ASP A 269 -1.27 8.02 0.45
N ALA A 270 -0.41 7.57 -0.45
CA ALA A 270 -0.74 7.30 -1.84
C ALA A 270 -0.05 6.01 -2.28
N GLY A 271 -0.70 5.23 -3.14
CA GLY A 271 -0.18 3.93 -3.51
C GLY A 271 -0.83 3.30 -4.72
N PHE A 272 -0.41 2.08 -5.00
CA PHE A 272 -0.97 1.22 -6.03
C PHE A 272 -1.14 -0.18 -5.46
N GLY A 273 -2.32 -0.77 -5.65
CA GLY A 273 -2.60 -2.15 -5.29
C GLY A 273 -3.40 -2.87 -6.36
N LEU A 274 -3.82 -4.11 -6.08
CA LEU A 274 -4.50 -4.98 -7.05
C LEU A 274 -5.80 -4.37 -7.63
N SER A 275 -6.46 -3.46 -6.91
CA SER A 275 -7.64 -2.73 -7.40
C SER A 275 -7.32 -1.46 -8.20
N GLY A 276 -6.09 -0.95 -8.21
CA GLY A 276 -5.73 0.33 -8.83
C GLY A 276 -4.94 1.26 -7.91
N PHE A 277 -4.92 2.55 -8.25
CA PHE A 277 -4.26 3.57 -7.44
C PHE A 277 -5.12 3.94 -6.23
N PHE A 278 -4.51 4.42 -5.15
CA PHE A 278 -5.27 4.97 -4.03
C PHE A 278 -4.60 6.17 -3.39
N PHE A 279 -5.43 6.96 -2.71
CA PHE A 279 -5.05 8.11 -1.89
C PHE A 279 -5.77 7.96 -0.56
N GLY A 280 -5.06 8.11 0.55
CA GLY A 280 -5.58 7.89 1.88
C GLY A 280 -5.25 9.01 2.86
N VAL A 281 -6.05 9.05 3.91
CA VAL A 281 -5.86 9.89 5.09
C VAL A 281 -6.19 9.05 6.33
N GLY A 282 -5.24 8.97 7.26
CA GLY A 282 -5.36 8.35 8.57
C GLY A 282 -5.22 9.39 9.68
N ALA A 283 -5.92 9.17 10.80
CA ALA A 283 -5.81 9.98 12.01
C ALA A 283 -5.84 9.07 13.24
N ASP A 284 -4.75 9.11 13.99
CA ASP A 284 -4.36 8.13 15.01
C ASP A 284 -4.15 8.82 16.36
N TYR A 285 -4.70 8.25 17.43
CA TYR A 285 -4.48 8.70 18.82
C TYR A 285 -3.61 7.69 19.60
N GLY A 286 -2.58 8.20 20.27
CA GLY A 286 -1.63 7.38 21.04
C GLY A 286 -2.18 6.93 22.39
N LEU A 287 -1.91 5.66 22.74
CA LEU A 287 -2.31 5.01 23.99
C LEU A 287 -1.25 5.13 25.10
#